data_AF-A0A2V5ZA08-F1
#
_entry.id   AF-A0A2V5ZA08-F1
#
_cell.length_a   1.000
_cell.length_b   1.000
_cell.length_c   1.000
_cell.angle_alpha   90.00
_cell.angle_beta   90.00
_cell.angle_gamma   90.00
#
_symmetry.space_group_name_H-M   'P 1'
#
loop_
_entity.id
_entity.type
_entity.pdbx_description
1 polymer ?
#
loop_
_entity_poly.entity_id
_entity_poly.type
_entity_poly.pdbx_seq_one_letter_code
_entity_poly.pdbx_strand_id
1 'polypeptide(L)'
;MTNLNDSGPGSLRQALADASEGDTINFAVSGTISLTSGELVIDKSVTISGQPQSITVTRSSQTQFRIFHVMPGHDVTIDSLYITGGDPNLGSYGGAVLNDHAGLTISNCSLTTNSSTYGGAISSDSSGGSATLAVLNSSIIGNYVVFFWGRHLRQRGHAHDHQQRREQQHRGVQRQPVCCRRRRRHLQQRGHADDHQQHREQQPRWRD
;
A
#
# COMPACT_ATOMS: atom_id res chain seq x y z
N MET A 1 -3.59 -7.42 23.03
CA MET A 1 -2.71 -8.36 22.29
C MET A 1 -1.27 -7.87 22.28
N THR A 2 -0.28 -8.75 22.11
CA THR A 2 1.15 -8.46 22.38
C THR A 2 2.12 -8.76 21.24
N ASN A 3 1.70 -9.41 20.15
CA ASN A 3 2.56 -9.65 18.99
C ASN A 3 1.79 -9.57 17.66
N LEU A 4 2.54 -9.53 16.55
CA LEU A 4 2.00 -9.36 15.20
C LEU A 4 1.81 -10.69 14.44
N ASN A 5 1.86 -11.82 15.16
CA ASN A 5 1.69 -13.12 14.53
C ASN A 5 0.24 -13.28 14.06
N ASP A 6 0.04 -14.06 12.99
CA ASP A 6 -1.29 -14.40 12.47
C ASP A 6 -2.12 -15.23 13.47
N SER A 7 -1.45 -16.06 14.28
CA SER A 7 -2.08 -16.95 15.24
C SER A 7 -1.19 -17.23 16.46
N GLY A 8 -1.76 -17.92 17.44
CA GLY A 8 -1.09 -18.30 18.68
C GLY A 8 -1.16 -17.23 19.78
N PRO A 9 -0.65 -17.55 20.97
CA PRO A 9 -0.73 -16.68 22.14
C PRO A 9 -0.24 -15.25 21.84
N GLY A 10 -1.04 -14.25 22.23
CA GLY A 10 -0.70 -12.83 22.06
C GLY A 10 -1.00 -12.24 20.68
N SER A 11 -1.48 -13.03 19.71
CA SER A 11 -1.94 -12.55 18.40
C SER A 11 -3.30 -11.85 18.47
N LEU A 12 -3.67 -11.10 17.42
CA LEU A 12 -5.02 -10.53 17.28
C LEU A 12 -6.10 -11.63 17.21
N ARG A 13 -5.80 -12.74 16.51
CA ARG A 13 -6.73 -13.87 16.39
C ARG A 13 -7.01 -14.52 17.73
N GLN A 14 -5.99 -14.69 18.57
CA GLN A 14 -6.19 -15.20 19.92
C GLN A 14 -6.97 -14.19 20.79
N ALA A 15 -6.67 -12.89 20.66
CA ALA A 15 -7.42 -11.87 21.41
C ALA A 15 -8.91 -11.82 21.05
N LEU A 16 -9.28 -12.05 19.78
CA LEU A 16 -10.68 -12.19 19.37
C LEU A 16 -11.34 -13.46 19.93
N ALA A 17 -10.58 -14.55 20.06
CA ALA A 17 -11.07 -15.78 20.67
C ALA A 17 -11.30 -15.61 22.18
N ASP A 18 -10.40 -14.89 22.87
CA ASP A 18 -10.44 -14.68 24.33
C ASP A 18 -11.38 -13.55 24.77
N ALA A 19 -11.78 -12.66 23.86
CA ALA A 19 -12.62 -11.51 24.17
C ALA A 19 -14.04 -11.92 24.61
N SER A 20 -14.59 -11.15 25.54
CA SER A 20 -15.99 -11.17 25.96
C SER A 20 -16.80 -10.07 25.27
N GLU A 21 -18.13 -10.17 25.32
CA GLU A 21 -19.04 -9.14 24.80
C GLU A 21 -18.76 -7.76 25.43
N GLY A 22 -18.61 -6.76 24.59
CA GLY A 22 -18.29 -5.38 24.96
C GLY A 22 -16.79 -5.08 25.12
N ASP A 23 -15.91 -6.07 25.00
CA ASP A 23 -14.48 -5.86 25.22
C ASP A 23 -13.84 -4.94 24.18
N THR A 24 -12.75 -4.30 24.60
CA THR A 24 -11.87 -3.53 23.72
C THR A 24 -10.52 -4.23 23.57
N ILE A 25 -10.18 -4.60 22.34
CA ILE A 25 -8.91 -5.20 21.97
C ILE A 25 -7.94 -4.09 21.57
N ASN A 26 -6.93 -3.88 22.41
CA ASN A 26 -5.84 -2.92 22.20
C ASN A 26 -4.55 -3.63 21.74
N PHE A 27 -3.71 -2.92 20.98
CA PHE A 27 -2.41 -3.40 20.52
C PHE A 27 -1.30 -2.91 21.46
N ALA A 28 -0.46 -3.80 21.97
CA ALA A 28 0.73 -3.39 22.73
C ALA A 28 1.95 -3.08 21.83
N VAL A 29 1.85 -3.40 20.54
CA VAL A 29 2.94 -3.31 19.55
C VAL A 29 2.43 -2.65 18.28
N SER A 30 3.30 -1.96 17.53
CA SER A 30 3.00 -1.40 16.21
C SER A 30 3.57 -2.27 15.09
N GLY A 31 2.94 -2.27 13.92
CA GLY A 31 3.47 -2.93 12.73
C GLY A 31 2.41 -3.64 11.90
N THR A 32 2.86 -4.63 11.12
CA THR A 32 2.01 -5.35 10.16
C THR A 32 1.68 -6.76 10.65
N ILE A 33 0.39 -7.05 10.79
CA ILE A 33 -0.14 -8.39 10.98
C ILE A 33 -0.37 -8.99 9.60
N SER A 34 0.47 -9.97 9.25
CA SER A 34 0.38 -10.71 7.98
C SER A 34 -0.49 -11.95 8.16
N LEU A 35 -1.73 -11.90 7.69
CA LEU A 35 -2.66 -13.03 7.78
C LEU A 35 -2.31 -14.09 6.74
N THR A 36 -2.09 -15.32 7.18
CA THR A 36 -1.70 -16.47 6.35
C THR A 36 -2.71 -17.61 6.39
N SER A 37 -3.44 -17.73 7.51
CA SER A 37 -4.30 -18.85 7.87
C SER A 37 -5.79 -18.62 7.62
N GLY A 38 -6.20 -17.41 7.23
CA GLY A 38 -7.58 -17.09 6.88
C GLY A 38 -8.02 -15.72 7.40
N GLU A 39 -9.30 -15.42 7.19
CA GLU A 39 -9.96 -14.22 7.70
C GLU A 39 -9.97 -14.17 9.23
N LEU A 40 -10.08 -12.97 9.79
CA LEU A 40 -10.33 -12.74 11.21
C LEU A 40 -11.84 -12.72 11.43
N VAL A 41 -12.35 -13.80 12.02
CA VAL A 41 -13.75 -13.92 12.42
C VAL A 41 -13.97 -13.11 13.70
N ILE A 42 -15.03 -12.29 13.72
CA ILE A 42 -15.47 -11.52 14.86
C ILE A 42 -16.89 -11.97 15.21
N ASP A 43 -17.00 -12.80 16.24
CA ASP A 43 -18.21 -13.47 16.74
C ASP A 43 -18.59 -13.00 18.15
N LYS A 44 -18.16 -11.80 18.52
CA LYS A 44 -18.56 -11.05 19.72
C LYS A 44 -18.68 -9.58 19.38
N SER A 45 -19.49 -8.85 20.13
CA SER A 45 -19.54 -7.39 20.07
C SER A 45 -18.27 -6.84 20.72
N VAL A 46 -17.36 -6.25 19.93
CA VAL A 46 -16.06 -5.79 20.42
C VAL A 46 -15.63 -4.51 19.72
N THR A 47 -14.75 -3.77 20.39
CA THR A 47 -14.00 -2.67 19.77
C THR A 47 -12.56 -3.12 19.52
N ILE A 48 -12.10 -3.04 18.27
CA ILE A 48 -10.70 -3.23 17.91
C ILE A 48 -10.10 -1.84 17.72
N SER A 49 -9.26 -1.39 18.65
CA SER A 49 -8.66 -0.06 18.59
C SER A 49 -7.18 -0.14 18.26
N GLY A 50 -6.79 0.40 17.11
CA GLY A 50 -5.40 0.52 16.69
C GLY A 50 -4.59 1.55 17.46
N GLN A 51 -5.23 2.50 18.17
CA GLN A 51 -4.54 3.60 18.84
C GLN A 51 -3.90 3.18 20.17
N PRO A 52 -2.77 3.82 20.55
CA PRO A 52 -1.98 4.80 19.79
C PRO A 52 -1.03 4.20 18.75
N GLN A 53 -1.10 2.90 18.51
CA GLN A 53 -0.21 2.18 17.60
C GLN A 53 -0.56 2.46 16.13
N SER A 54 0.38 2.12 15.24
CA SER A 54 0.14 2.09 13.80
C SER A 54 0.08 0.63 13.37
N ILE A 55 -1.13 0.16 13.06
CA ILE A 55 -1.40 -1.24 12.75
C ILE A 55 -1.84 -1.39 11.31
N THR A 56 -1.14 -2.24 10.56
CA THR A 56 -1.60 -2.73 9.27
C THR A 56 -2.03 -4.18 9.40
N VAL A 57 -3.25 -4.50 8.97
CA VAL A 57 -3.72 -5.88 8.83
C VAL A 57 -3.82 -6.19 7.33
N THR A 58 -3.05 -7.18 6.90
CA THR A 58 -2.93 -7.51 5.48
C THR A 58 -3.02 -9.00 5.23
N ARG A 59 -3.65 -9.40 4.12
CA ARG A 59 -3.57 -10.77 3.65
C ARG A 59 -2.20 -11.02 3.00
N SER A 60 -1.51 -12.03 3.50
CA SER A 60 -0.20 -12.48 3.02
C SER A 60 -0.22 -13.98 2.69
N SER A 61 -1.30 -14.44 2.04
CA SER A 61 -1.50 -15.83 1.67
C SER A 61 -1.77 -15.99 0.17
N GLN A 62 -1.47 -17.17 -0.38
CA GLN A 62 -1.97 -17.54 -1.71
C GLN A 62 -3.44 -17.94 -1.64
N THR A 63 -3.90 -18.43 -0.49
CA THR A 63 -5.31 -18.68 -0.25
C THR A 63 -6.07 -17.36 -0.23
N GLN A 64 -7.20 -17.34 -0.94
CA GLN A 64 -8.06 -16.18 -1.06
C GLN A 64 -9.00 -16.09 0.15
N PHE A 65 -9.02 -14.93 0.79
CA PHE A 65 -9.92 -14.61 1.90
C PHE A 65 -10.01 -13.10 2.10
N ARG A 66 -11.06 -12.65 2.80
CA ARG A 66 -11.21 -11.26 3.26
C ARG A 66 -10.41 -11.01 4.53
N ILE A 67 -10.23 -9.77 4.96
CA ILE A 67 -9.49 -9.51 6.21
C ILE A 67 -10.36 -9.79 7.44
N PHE A 68 -11.54 -9.18 7.52
CA PHE A 68 -12.47 -9.31 8.63
C PHE A 68 -13.83 -9.85 8.19
N HIS A 69 -14.38 -10.74 9.01
CA HIS A 69 -15.75 -11.23 8.88
C HIS A 69 -16.47 -10.99 10.19
N VAL A 70 -17.41 -10.04 10.19
CA VAL A 70 -18.28 -9.76 11.33
C VAL A 70 -19.49 -10.68 11.22
N MET A 71 -19.66 -11.55 12.20
CA MET A 71 -20.73 -12.53 12.26
C MET A 71 -22.07 -11.88 12.65
N PRO A 72 -23.21 -12.53 12.37
CA PRO A 72 -24.54 -12.00 12.68
C PRO A 72 -24.79 -11.65 14.15
N GLY A 73 -25.50 -10.56 14.38
CA GLY A 73 -26.01 -10.19 15.71
C GLY A 73 -25.01 -9.52 16.65
N HIS A 74 -23.86 -9.07 16.14
CA HIS A 74 -22.83 -8.39 16.93
C HIS A 74 -22.71 -6.90 16.57
N ASP A 75 -22.31 -6.09 17.55
CA ASP A 75 -21.94 -4.69 17.34
C ASP A 75 -20.42 -4.54 17.42
N VAL A 76 -19.78 -4.26 16.28
CA VAL A 76 -18.33 -4.21 16.14
C VAL A 76 -17.87 -2.82 15.75
N THR A 77 -16.86 -2.32 16.45
CA THR A 77 -16.13 -1.12 16.05
C THR A 77 -14.71 -1.48 15.66
N ILE A 78 -14.30 -1.08 14.46
CA ILE A 78 -12.92 -1.16 13.99
C ILE A 78 -12.40 0.27 13.90
N ASP A 79 -11.41 0.61 14.72
CA ASP A 79 -10.86 1.95 14.81
C ASP A 79 -9.36 1.99 14.54
N SER A 80 -8.93 2.99 13.75
CA SER A 80 -7.52 3.34 13.56
C SER A 80 -6.62 2.23 13.00
N LEU A 81 -7.15 1.44 12.07
CA LEU A 81 -6.41 0.39 11.36
C LEU A 81 -6.17 0.73 9.88
N TYR A 82 -5.02 0.30 9.35
CA TYR A 82 -4.78 0.15 7.92
C TYR A 82 -5.15 -1.27 7.49
N ILE A 83 -6.07 -1.43 6.54
CA ILE A 83 -6.62 -2.73 6.14
C ILE A 83 -6.44 -2.91 4.64
N THR A 84 -5.70 -3.95 4.23
CA THR A 84 -5.27 -4.08 2.83
C THR A 84 -5.12 -5.52 2.33
N GLY A 85 -5.19 -5.69 1.01
CA GLY A 85 -4.87 -6.94 0.31
C GLY A 85 -5.91 -8.04 0.42
N GLY A 86 -7.04 -7.78 1.08
CA GLY A 86 -8.16 -8.71 1.14
C GLY A 86 -8.70 -9.01 -0.25
N ASP A 87 -8.88 -10.30 -0.56
CA ASP A 87 -9.28 -10.82 -1.86
C ASP A 87 -9.89 -12.21 -1.66
N PRO A 88 -11.17 -12.30 -1.24
CA PRO A 88 -11.84 -13.57 -1.04
C PRO A 88 -12.15 -14.26 -2.38
N ASN A 89 -12.51 -15.55 -2.28
CA ASN A 89 -12.85 -16.37 -3.44
C ASN A 89 -13.97 -15.75 -4.28
N LEU A 90 -14.06 -16.18 -5.54
CA LEU A 90 -15.05 -15.68 -6.47
C LEU A 90 -16.48 -15.92 -5.97
N GLY A 91 -17.37 -14.97 -6.24
CA GLY A 91 -18.73 -14.97 -5.72
C GLY A 91 -18.83 -14.47 -4.27
N SER A 92 -17.71 -14.11 -3.64
CA SER A 92 -17.71 -13.57 -2.28
C SER A 92 -17.88 -12.05 -2.24
N TYR A 93 -18.37 -11.61 -1.10
CA TYR A 93 -18.59 -10.22 -0.73
C TYR A 93 -17.34 -9.60 -0.08
N GLY A 94 -17.26 -8.27 0.08
CA GLY A 94 -16.37 -7.57 1.02
C GLY A 94 -14.89 -7.99 1.01
N GLY A 95 -14.05 -7.30 0.24
CA GLY A 95 -12.62 -7.62 0.16
C GLY A 95 -11.87 -7.44 1.49
N ALA A 96 -12.02 -6.28 2.12
CA ALA A 96 -11.52 -6.03 3.46
C ALA A 96 -12.47 -6.60 4.51
N VAL A 97 -13.72 -6.18 4.50
CA VAL A 97 -14.69 -6.48 5.56
C VAL A 97 -16.00 -6.98 4.97
N LEU A 98 -16.48 -8.11 5.48
CA LEU A 98 -17.87 -8.51 5.35
C LEU A 98 -18.58 -8.27 6.69
N ASN A 99 -19.63 -7.45 6.64
CA ASN A 99 -20.57 -7.28 7.73
C ASN A 99 -21.82 -8.12 7.43
N ASP A 100 -21.89 -9.31 8.03
CA ASP A 100 -22.96 -10.28 7.81
C ASP A 100 -24.03 -10.11 8.89
N HIS A 101 -25.10 -9.35 8.61
CA HIS A 101 -26.23 -9.16 9.53
C HIS A 101 -25.86 -8.60 10.92
N ALA A 102 -24.96 -7.60 10.95
CA ALA A 102 -24.42 -7.03 12.18
C ALA A 102 -24.32 -5.49 12.14
N GLY A 103 -24.01 -4.89 13.29
CA GLY A 103 -23.68 -3.48 13.41
C GLY A 103 -22.17 -3.27 13.26
N LEU A 104 -21.75 -2.53 12.24
CA LEU A 104 -20.34 -2.24 11.99
C LEU A 104 -20.07 -0.74 11.96
N THR A 105 -19.16 -0.29 12.81
CA THR A 105 -18.56 1.04 12.74
C THR A 105 -17.10 0.93 12.32
N ILE A 106 -16.72 1.57 11.22
CA ILE A 106 -15.33 1.74 10.78
C ILE A 106 -14.95 3.21 11.00
N SER A 107 -13.99 3.45 11.89
CA SER A 107 -13.59 4.79 12.31
C SER A 107 -12.09 4.99 12.13
N ASN A 108 -11.67 6.15 11.63
CA ASN A 108 -10.25 6.52 11.49
C ASN A 108 -9.39 5.49 10.73
N CYS A 109 -10.01 4.69 9.86
CA CYS A 109 -9.36 3.59 9.17
C CYS A 109 -8.93 3.97 7.76
N SER A 110 -8.00 3.19 7.21
CA SER A 110 -7.65 3.24 5.79
C SER A 110 -7.80 1.87 5.16
N LEU A 111 -8.84 1.69 4.34
CA LEU A 111 -9.10 0.47 3.59
C LEU A 111 -8.57 0.64 2.18
N THR A 112 -7.49 -0.08 1.84
CA THR A 112 -6.79 0.13 0.57
C THR A 112 -6.49 -1.14 -0.19
N THR A 113 -6.61 -1.09 -1.52
CA THR A 113 -6.24 -2.19 -2.43
C THR A 113 -6.83 -3.55 -2.05
N ASN A 114 -8.09 -3.53 -1.61
CA ASN A 114 -8.90 -4.73 -1.40
C ASN A 114 -9.76 -5.00 -2.64
N SER A 115 -10.04 -6.27 -2.89
CA SER A 115 -10.92 -6.70 -3.98
C SER A 115 -11.88 -7.78 -3.55
N SER A 116 -13.01 -7.89 -4.24
CA SER A 116 -13.99 -8.98 -4.10
C SER A 116 -14.91 -9.00 -5.30
N THR A 117 -15.78 -10.01 -5.42
CA THR A 117 -16.81 -10.03 -6.48
C THR A 117 -17.94 -9.05 -6.18
N TYR A 118 -18.23 -8.77 -4.91
CA TYR A 118 -19.28 -7.83 -4.50
C TYR A 118 -18.77 -6.94 -3.35
N GLY A 119 -18.72 -5.62 -3.56
CA GLY A 119 -18.20 -4.68 -2.56
C GLY A 119 -16.70 -4.81 -2.32
N GLY A 120 -15.89 -4.19 -3.20
CA GLY A 120 -14.43 -4.41 -3.25
C GLY A 120 -13.68 -4.18 -1.94
N ALA A 121 -14.15 -3.24 -1.09
CA ALA A 121 -13.62 -3.04 0.26
C ALA A 121 -14.55 -3.61 1.31
N ILE A 122 -15.75 -3.05 1.42
CA ILE A 122 -16.73 -3.40 2.44
C ILE A 122 -17.97 -3.91 1.73
N SER A 123 -18.55 -4.97 2.27
CA SER A 123 -19.93 -5.36 1.96
C SER A 123 -20.68 -5.50 3.27
N SER A 124 -21.87 -4.92 3.33
CA SER A 124 -22.79 -5.04 4.46
C SER A 124 -24.04 -5.73 3.95
N ASP A 125 -24.28 -6.94 4.43
CA ASP A 125 -25.40 -7.77 4.02
C ASP A 125 -26.52 -7.68 5.05
N SER A 126 -27.72 -7.35 4.56
CA SER A 126 -28.96 -7.30 5.35
C SER A 126 -30.04 -8.24 4.76
N SER A 127 -29.66 -9.12 3.83
CA SER A 127 -30.58 -10.00 3.13
C SER A 127 -31.23 -11.03 4.08
N GLY A 128 -32.48 -10.77 4.45
CA GLY A 128 -33.20 -11.63 5.41
C GLY A 128 -32.94 -11.29 6.88
N GLY A 129 -32.31 -10.15 7.17
CA GLY A 129 -32.12 -9.64 8.53
C GLY A 129 -31.88 -8.13 8.58
N SER A 130 -31.01 -7.68 9.47
CA SER A 130 -30.63 -6.27 9.62
C SER A 130 -29.12 -6.15 9.65
N ALA A 131 -28.59 -5.12 9.00
CA ALA A 131 -27.20 -4.72 9.15
C ALA A 131 -27.09 -3.20 9.12
N THR A 132 -26.20 -2.66 9.95
CA THR A 132 -25.87 -1.23 9.93
C THR A 132 -24.38 -1.05 9.67
N LEU A 133 -24.04 -0.03 8.88
CA LEU A 133 -22.66 0.33 8.56
C LEU A 133 -22.48 1.84 8.73
N ALA A 134 -21.58 2.22 9.63
CA ALA A 134 -21.10 3.59 9.77
C ALA A 134 -19.62 3.67 9.38
N VAL A 135 -19.27 4.60 8.50
CA VAL A 135 -17.88 4.87 8.11
C VAL A 135 -17.55 6.31 8.46
N LEU A 136 -16.65 6.49 9.42
CA LEU A 136 -16.32 7.78 10.03
C LEU A 136 -14.84 8.07 9.85
N ASN A 137 -14.49 9.28 9.40
CA ASN A 137 -13.10 9.75 9.29
C ASN A 137 -12.15 8.76 8.62
N SER A 138 -12.65 7.97 7.67
CA SER A 138 -11.93 6.85 7.09
C SER A 138 -11.69 7.07 5.60
N SER A 139 -10.65 6.43 5.08
CA SER A 139 -10.27 6.47 3.68
C SER A 139 -10.52 5.11 3.02
N ILE A 140 -11.18 5.10 1.86
CA ILE A 140 -11.46 3.89 1.07
C ILE A 140 -10.86 4.10 -0.32
N ILE A 141 -9.62 3.66 -0.55
CA ILE A 141 -8.83 4.01 -1.75
C ILE A 141 -8.38 2.77 -2.53
N GLY A 142 -8.57 2.80 -3.85
CA GLY A 142 -7.98 1.79 -4.75
C GLY A 142 -8.54 0.38 -4.58
N ASN A 143 -9.70 0.26 -3.94
CA ASN A 143 -10.44 -0.99 -3.82
C ASN A 143 -11.28 -1.21 -5.08
N TYR A 144 -11.43 -2.44 -5.54
CA TYR A 144 -12.10 -2.73 -6.81
C TYR A 144 -12.91 -4.03 -6.76
N VAL A 145 -13.96 -4.08 -7.57
CA VAL A 145 -14.69 -5.32 -7.79
C VAL A 145 -14.01 -6.11 -8.92
N VAL A 146 -13.81 -7.41 -8.71
CA VAL A 146 -13.35 -8.33 -9.76
C VAL A 146 -14.55 -8.82 -10.56
N PHE A 147 -14.71 -8.31 -11.78
CA PHE A 147 -15.65 -8.83 -12.78
C PHE A 147 -14.90 -9.70 -13.78
N PHE A 148 -15.46 -10.87 -14.11
CA PHE A 148 -14.92 -11.72 -15.17
C PHE A 148 -15.55 -11.38 -16.51
N TRP A 149 -14.82 -10.60 -17.31
CA TRP A 149 -14.69 -10.86 -18.74
C TRP A 149 -13.23 -10.61 -19.12
N GLY A 150 -12.38 -11.63 -18.95
CA GLY A 150 -10.97 -11.57 -19.32
C GLY A 150 -10.05 -11.03 -18.23
N ARG A 151 -9.18 -11.91 -17.76
CA ARG A 151 -8.08 -11.68 -16.82
C ARG A 151 -7.26 -10.43 -17.21
N HIS A 152 -7.48 -9.28 -16.57
CA HIS A 152 -6.54 -8.15 -16.71
C HIS A 152 -5.48 -8.28 -15.62
N LEU A 153 -4.31 -8.75 -16.04
CA LEU A 153 -3.07 -8.79 -15.28
C LEU A 153 -2.80 -7.42 -14.65
N ARG A 154 -2.92 -7.29 -13.32
CA ARG A 154 -2.04 -6.36 -12.61
C ARG A 154 -0.71 -7.06 -12.39
N GLN A 155 0.21 -6.87 -13.32
CA GLN A 155 1.63 -6.99 -12.98
C GLN A 155 1.92 -5.93 -11.91
N ARG A 156 2.29 -6.38 -10.71
CA ARG A 156 2.86 -5.49 -9.70
C ARG A 156 4.28 -5.11 -10.15
N GLY A 157 4.47 -3.83 -10.45
CA GLY A 157 5.69 -3.07 -10.14
C GLY A 157 6.96 -3.35 -10.95
N HIS A 158 7.12 -2.65 -12.07
CA HIS A 158 8.41 -2.09 -12.51
C HIS A 158 8.15 -0.84 -13.38
N ALA A 159 7.53 0.19 -12.80
CA ALA A 159 7.37 1.48 -13.48
C ALA A 159 7.35 2.64 -12.48
N HIS A 160 8.31 2.64 -11.55
CA HIS A 160 8.61 3.80 -10.72
C HIS A 160 10.13 3.91 -10.59
N ASP A 161 10.83 4.09 -11.72
CA ASP A 161 12.22 4.60 -11.68
C ASP A 161 12.73 5.29 -12.97
N HIS A 162 12.01 5.21 -14.10
CA HIS A 162 12.48 5.83 -15.35
C HIS A 162 11.88 7.20 -15.69
N GLN A 163 10.78 7.61 -15.06
CA GLN A 163 10.13 8.90 -15.37
C GLN A 163 10.83 10.09 -14.68
N GLN A 164 11.45 9.90 -13.50
CA GLN A 164 12.11 11.00 -12.77
C GLN A 164 13.54 11.29 -13.25
N ARG A 165 14.20 10.36 -13.96
CA ARG A 165 15.53 10.61 -14.57
C ARG A 165 15.48 11.43 -15.87
N ARG A 166 14.35 11.44 -16.59
CA ARG A 166 14.21 12.19 -17.85
C ARG A 166 13.88 13.67 -17.66
N GLU A 167 13.28 14.05 -16.53
CA GLU A 167 12.93 15.46 -16.26
C GLU A 167 14.08 16.31 -15.71
N GLN A 168 15.15 15.70 -15.19
CA GLN A 168 16.39 16.42 -14.85
C GLN A 168 17.32 16.64 -16.06
N GLN A 169 17.18 15.88 -17.14
CA GLN A 169 18.00 16.04 -18.36
C GLN A 169 17.45 17.08 -19.36
N HIS A 170 16.18 17.48 -19.25
CA HIS A 170 15.58 18.48 -20.14
C HIS A 170 15.57 19.93 -19.60
N ARG A 171 16.01 20.17 -18.36
CA ARG A 171 16.21 21.54 -17.82
C ARG A 171 17.63 22.12 -18.03
N GLY A 172 18.40 21.56 -18.97
CA GLY A 172 19.77 22.00 -19.27
C GLY A 172 19.96 22.80 -20.57
N VAL A 173 18.91 23.04 -21.36
CA VAL A 173 19.06 23.67 -22.69
C VAL A 173 18.04 24.79 -22.86
N GLN A 174 18.26 25.92 -22.19
CA GLN A 174 17.68 27.18 -22.62
C GLN A 174 18.58 27.82 -23.68
N ARG A 175 17.96 28.06 -24.85
CA ARG A 175 18.56 28.60 -26.07
C ARG A 175 18.91 30.08 -25.91
N GLN A 176 20.09 30.48 -26.39
CA GLN A 176 20.43 31.88 -26.63
C GLN A 176 19.58 32.45 -27.80
N PRO A 177 19.11 33.70 -27.73
CA PRO A 177 18.40 34.34 -28.83
C PRO A 177 19.36 34.95 -29.87
N VAL A 178 19.07 34.71 -31.15
CA VAL A 178 19.73 35.37 -32.28
C VAL A 178 19.08 36.74 -32.49
N CYS A 179 19.85 37.82 -32.37
CA CYS A 179 19.47 39.14 -32.87
C CYS A 179 20.69 39.89 -33.46
N CYS A 180 20.47 40.49 -34.63
CA CYS A 180 21.40 41.19 -35.52
C CYS A 180 22.46 42.11 -34.87
N ARG A 181 23.71 42.09 -35.39
CA ARG A 181 24.47 43.31 -35.75
C ARG A 181 25.79 43.06 -36.52
N ARG A 182 25.84 43.64 -37.73
CA ARG A 182 26.93 44.35 -38.44
C ARG A 182 28.43 43.98 -38.23
N ARG A 183 29.05 43.58 -39.35
CA ARG A 183 30.36 43.98 -39.96
C ARG A 183 31.54 44.41 -39.06
N ARG A 184 32.69 43.72 -39.22
CA ARG A 184 34.04 44.20 -39.66
C ARG A 184 35.05 43.01 -39.59
N ARG A 185 35.49 42.45 -40.72
CA ARG A 185 36.78 42.63 -41.46
C ARG A 185 38.07 42.15 -40.75
N HIS A 186 38.84 41.37 -41.55
CA HIS A 186 40.31 41.15 -41.59
C HIS A 186 40.91 40.01 -40.74
N LEU A 187 41.39 38.94 -41.42
CA LEU A 187 42.79 38.64 -41.81
C LEU A 187 43.54 37.96 -40.62
N GLN A 188 44.34 36.90 -40.70
CA GLN A 188 45.04 36.21 -41.79
C GLN A 188 45.67 34.92 -41.21
N GLN A 189 45.51 33.82 -41.95
CA GLN A 189 46.39 32.64 -42.18
C GLN A 189 47.52 32.18 -41.22
N ARG A 190 47.76 30.86 -41.37
CA ARG A 190 48.98 30.04 -41.12
C ARG A 190 48.98 29.32 -39.77
N GLY A 191 49.27 28.03 -39.66
CA GLY A 191 49.73 27.00 -40.60
C GLY A 191 50.33 25.84 -39.79
N HIS A 192 50.10 24.61 -40.28
CA HIS A 192 50.87 23.35 -40.18
C HIS A 192 51.89 23.17 -39.04
N ALA A 193 51.76 22.14 -38.18
CA ALA A 193 52.01 20.71 -38.38
C ALA A 193 53.42 20.30 -37.88
N ASP A 194 53.53 19.02 -37.54
CA ASP A 194 54.73 18.24 -37.19
C ASP A 194 55.26 18.38 -35.76
N ASP A 195 55.89 17.39 -35.14
CA ASP A 195 55.88 15.92 -35.15
C ASP A 195 56.85 15.55 -33.99
N HIS A 196 56.84 14.29 -33.56
CA HIS A 196 57.89 13.62 -32.79
C HIS A 196 58.09 13.91 -31.26
N GLN A 197 57.57 12.96 -30.47
CA GLN A 197 58.36 11.94 -29.74
C GLN A 197 59.59 12.37 -28.90
N GLN A 198 59.54 12.17 -27.57
CA GLN A 198 60.31 11.18 -26.78
C GLN A 198 60.60 11.60 -25.33
N HIS A 199 60.40 10.63 -24.44
CA HIS A 199 61.12 10.34 -23.19
C HIS A 199 61.42 11.45 -22.18
N ARG A 200 60.86 11.32 -20.97
CA ARG A 200 61.67 11.03 -19.76
C ARG A 200 60.81 10.62 -18.57
N GLU A 201 61.31 9.59 -17.91
CA GLU A 201 60.90 9.04 -16.62
C GLU A 201 61.00 10.07 -15.49
N GLN A 202 60.12 9.97 -14.49
CA GLN A 202 60.50 10.08 -13.09
C GLN A 202 59.45 9.43 -12.16
N GLN A 203 59.98 8.67 -11.22
CA GLN A 203 59.36 7.72 -10.29
C GLN A 203 58.54 8.36 -9.14
N PRO A 204 57.78 7.55 -8.37
CA PRO A 204 56.73 8.03 -7.46
C PRO A 204 57.27 8.37 -6.06
N ARG A 205 56.57 9.29 -5.38
CA ARG A 205 56.83 9.65 -3.98
C ARG A 205 55.64 9.22 -3.12
N TRP A 206 55.87 8.26 -2.24
CA TRP A 206 54.98 7.86 -1.15
C TRP A 206 54.69 9.03 -0.19
N ARG A 207 53.46 9.09 0.33
CA ARG A 207 53.15 9.40 1.74
C ARG A 207 51.70 9.03 2.04
N ASP A 208 51.56 8.54 3.26
CA ASP A 208 50.36 8.09 3.96
C ASP A 208 49.23 9.13 4.04
#